data_AF-A0A916Y2R1-F1
#
_entry.id   AF-A0A916Y2R1-F1
#
_cell.length_a   1.000
_cell.length_b   1.000
_cell.length_c   1.000
_cell.angle_alpha   90.00
_cell.angle_beta   90.00
_cell.angle_gamma   90.00
#
_symmetry.space_group_name_H-M   'P 1'
#
loop_
_entity.id
_entity.type
_entity.pdbx_description
1 polymer ?
#
loop_
_entity_poly.entity_id
_entity_poly.type
_entity_poly.pdbx_seq_one_letter_code
_entity_poly.pdbx_strand_id
1 'polypeptide(L)'
;MENEKYLNDLSEIKNLMNRSSRFLSLSGLSGILAGTYALIGAWLAYKTIYFDTSTMGAYKNLVISEEAVIRLLVIATSVALLSLLTGILLSIQKAKKNNETIWNSTARRLVINFLIPLATGGFFILFLIEKEMLGLIAPLTLIFYGLACLNASKYTIGGVRYLGLTFIVLGLLCTWFLGYGLLFWAIGFGVCHILYGSIMYFKYERN
;
A
#
# COMPACT_ATOMS: atom_id res chain seq x y z
N MET A 1 13.68 -34.82 -27.14
CA MET A 1 12.24 -34.87 -27.46
C MET A 1 11.38 -35.31 -26.28
N GLU A 2 11.51 -36.52 -25.73
CA GLU A 2 10.61 -37.00 -24.65
C GLU A 2 10.85 -36.27 -23.29
N ASN A 3 12.12 -36.02 -22.94
CA ASN A 3 12.49 -35.20 -21.78
C ASN A 3 12.06 -33.72 -21.90
N GLU A 4 12.08 -33.14 -23.11
CA GLU A 4 11.62 -31.76 -23.33
C GLU A 4 10.10 -31.66 -23.17
N LYS A 5 9.36 -32.68 -23.64
CA LYS A 5 7.92 -32.76 -23.43
C LYS A 5 7.58 -32.89 -21.95
N TYR A 6 8.30 -33.73 -21.20
CA TYR A 6 8.14 -33.86 -19.75
C TYR A 6 8.40 -32.55 -19.00
N LEU A 7 9.46 -31.81 -19.39
CA LEU A 7 9.76 -30.51 -18.80
C LEU A 7 8.70 -29.46 -19.12
N ASN A 8 8.16 -29.48 -20.35
CA ASN A 8 7.06 -28.60 -20.75
C ASN A 8 5.77 -28.90 -19.96
N ASP A 9 5.40 -30.17 -19.83
CA ASP A 9 4.21 -30.60 -19.08
C ASP A 9 4.34 -30.22 -17.58
N LEU A 10 5.53 -30.41 -16.98
CA LEU A 10 5.84 -29.94 -15.62
C LEU A 10 5.71 -28.41 -15.48
N SER A 11 6.15 -27.66 -16.49
CA SER A 11 6.01 -26.19 -16.51
C SER A 11 4.55 -25.77 -16.58
N GLU A 12 3.74 -26.49 -17.36
CA GLU A 12 2.32 -26.22 -17.56
C GLU A 12 1.50 -26.54 -16.30
N ILE A 13 1.77 -27.69 -15.66
CA ILE A 13 1.19 -28.04 -14.35
C ILE A 13 1.54 -26.98 -13.30
N LYS A 14 2.80 -26.54 -13.26
CA LYS A 14 3.24 -25.49 -12.31
C LYS A 14 2.55 -24.15 -12.57
N ASN A 15 2.34 -23.79 -13.84
CA ASN A 15 1.60 -22.59 -14.23
C ASN A 15 0.12 -22.67 -13.87
N LEU A 16 -0.53 -23.81 -14.11
CA LEU A 16 -1.91 -24.08 -13.70
C LEU A 16 -2.06 -24.00 -12.18
N MET A 17 -1.14 -24.61 -11.42
CA MET A 17 -1.12 -24.55 -9.96
C MET A 17 -0.92 -23.13 -9.42
N ASN A 18 -0.06 -22.31 -10.05
CA ASN A 18 0.14 -20.92 -9.66
C ASN A 18 -1.11 -20.07 -9.95
N ARG A 19 -1.79 -20.30 -11.07
CA ARG A 19 -3.05 -19.63 -11.45
C ARG A 19 -4.22 -19.98 -10.54
N SER A 20 -4.31 -21.24 -10.09
CA SER A 20 -5.40 -21.67 -9.21
C SER A 20 -5.22 -21.22 -7.76
N SER A 21 -3.98 -20.98 -7.31
CA SER A 21 -3.67 -20.66 -5.91
C SER A 21 -3.39 -19.17 -5.64
N ARG A 22 -3.18 -18.33 -6.66
CA ARG A 22 -2.78 -16.92 -6.47
C ARG A 22 -3.51 -15.95 -7.40
N PHE A 23 -3.81 -14.77 -6.87
CA PHE A 23 -4.43 -13.68 -7.61
C PHE A 23 -3.40 -12.97 -8.51
N LEU A 24 -3.59 -13.11 -9.83
CA LEU A 24 -2.69 -12.61 -10.89
C LEU A 24 -3.08 -11.22 -11.41
N SER A 25 -4.32 -10.82 -11.21
CA SER A 25 -4.91 -9.67 -11.90
C SER A 25 -4.61 -8.33 -11.19
N LEU A 26 -3.68 -8.29 -10.24
CA LEU A 26 -3.23 -7.03 -9.63
C LEU A 26 -2.43 -6.22 -10.65
N SER A 27 -2.82 -4.96 -10.88
CA SER A 27 -2.14 -4.09 -11.84
C SER A 27 -0.85 -3.47 -11.26
N GLY A 28 0.24 -3.42 -12.03
CA GLY A 28 1.44 -2.67 -11.68
C GLY A 28 1.25 -1.15 -11.79
N LEU A 29 0.47 -0.71 -12.79
CA LEU A 29 0.11 0.69 -12.99
C LEU A 29 -0.63 1.28 -11.79
N SER A 30 -1.45 0.49 -11.09
CA SER A 30 -2.12 0.98 -9.88
C SER A 30 -1.14 1.28 -8.75
N GLY A 31 -0.05 0.52 -8.62
CA GLY A 31 1.02 0.82 -7.66
C GLY A 31 1.73 2.13 -7.97
N ILE A 32 2.01 2.39 -9.25
CA ILE A 32 2.61 3.65 -9.70
C ILE A 32 1.69 4.84 -9.38
N LEU A 33 0.41 4.73 -9.74
CA LEU A 33 -0.58 5.79 -9.47
C LEU A 33 -0.81 6.02 -7.97
N ALA A 34 -0.93 4.95 -7.18
CA ALA A 34 -1.05 5.09 -5.72
C ALA A 34 0.15 5.84 -5.13
N GLY A 35 1.35 5.54 -5.61
CA GLY A 35 2.55 6.23 -5.16
C GLY A 35 2.65 7.69 -5.62
N THR A 36 2.20 8.02 -6.84
CA THR A 36 2.14 9.43 -7.26
C THR A 36 1.10 10.21 -6.47
N TYR A 37 -0.07 9.64 -6.18
CA TYR A 37 -1.07 10.27 -5.31
C TYR A 37 -0.54 10.49 -3.91
N ALA A 38 0.20 9.53 -3.34
CA ALA A 38 0.81 9.65 -2.02
C ALA A 38 1.88 10.76 -1.98
N LEU A 39 2.70 10.93 -3.02
CA LEU A 39 3.68 12.01 -3.08
C LEU A 39 3.02 13.39 -3.20
N ILE A 40 1.97 13.51 -4.02
CA ILE A 40 1.18 14.75 -4.12
C ILE A 40 0.51 15.05 -2.78
N GLY A 41 -0.10 14.05 -2.15
CA GLY A 41 -0.71 14.18 -0.83
C GLY A 41 0.29 14.58 0.25
N ALA A 42 1.49 14.00 0.24
CA ALA A 42 2.56 14.36 1.17
C ALA A 42 3.01 15.82 0.99
N TRP A 43 3.09 16.30 -0.26
CA TRP A 43 3.40 17.70 -0.55
C TRP A 43 2.29 18.65 -0.08
N LEU A 44 1.01 18.30 -0.29
CA LEU A 44 -0.12 19.08 0.22
C LEU A 44 -0.14 19.11 1.75
N ALA A 45 0.10 17.97 2.40
CA ALA A 45 0.19 17.89 3.85
C ALA A 45 1.38 18.69 4.40
N TYR A 46 2.53 18.67 3.71
CA TYR A 46 3.67 19.52 4.05
C TYR A 46 3.26 21.00 4.01
N LYS A 47 2.52 21.42 2.98
CA LYS A 47 2.02 22.80 2.92
C LYS A 47 1.12 23.16 4.10
N THR A 48 0.17 22.30 4.44
CA THR A 48 -0.72 22.51 5.58
C THR A 48 0.03 22.58 6.92
N ILE A 49 1.09 21.77 7.09
CA ILE A 49 1.86 21.71 8.34
C ILE A 49 2.88 22.86 8.48
N TYR A 50 3.40 23.41 7.38
CA TYR A 50 4.51 24.38 7.46
C TYR A 50 4.13 25.80 7.03
N PHE A 51 3.05 25.98 6.25
CA PHE A 51 2.63 27.31 5.77
C PHE A 51 1.38 27.83 6.48
N ASP A 52 0.43 26.96 6.85
CA ASP A 52 -0.82 27.37 7.53
C ASP A 52 -0.66 27.46 9.06
N THR A 53 0.37 26.84 9.64
CA THR A 53 0.67 26.89 11.08
C THR A 53 1.93 27.73 11.33
N SER A 54 1.72 28.98 11.74
CA SER A 54 2.74 30.01 11.98
C SER A 54 3.59 29.77 13.25
N THR A 55 4.13 28.55 13.42
CA THR A 55 5.13 28.28 14.46
C THR A 55 6.30 27.50 13.88
N MET A 56 7.41 28.21 13.63
CA MET A 56 8.73 27.64 13.39
C MET A 56 9.23 26.94 14.67
N GLY A 57 8.72 25.73 14.93
CA GLY A 57 9.10 24.91 16.07
C GLY A 57 9.25 23.46 15.65
N ALA A 58 10.27 22.78 16.19
CA ALA A 58 10.47 21.34 16.01
C ALA A 58 9.17 20.57 16.27
N TYR A 59 8.91 19.55 15.45
CA TYR A 59 7.68 18.72 15.38
C TYR A 59 7.12 18.25 16.72
N LYS A 60 7.94 18.27 17.79
CA LYS A 60 7.61 17.85 19.14
C LYS A 60 6.53 18.69 19.84
N ASN A 61 6.33 19.96 19.42
CA ASN A 61 5.39 20.90 20.04
C ASN A 61 4.50 21.63 19.00
N LEU A 62 4.18 20.99 17.87
CA LEU A 62 3.22 21.56 16.92
C LEU A 62 1.82 21.57 17.56
N VAL A 63 1.36 22.75 17.93
CA VAL A 63 -0.07 22.98 18.20
C VAL A 63 -0.75 23.05 16.84
N ILE A 64 -1.15 21.89 16.33
CA ILE A 64 -1.89 21.78 15.07
C ILE A 64 -3.31 22.28 15.34
N SER A 65 -3.77 23.29 14.59
CA SER A 65 -5.14 23.75 14.70
C SER A 65 -6.11 22.65 14.28
N GLU A 66 -7.31 22.63 14.86
CA GLU A 66 -8.36 21.67 14.47
C GLU A 66 -8.63 21.72 12.95
N GLU A 67 -8.58 22.91 12.36
CA GLU A 67 -8.72 23.10 10.92
C GLU A 67 -7.63 22.38 10.12
N ALA A 68 -6.37 22.46 10.56
CA ALA A 68 -5.26 21.77 9.92
C ALA A 68 -5.41 20.24 10.04
N VAL A 69 -5.87 19.73 11.19
CA VAL A 69 -6.18 18.29 11.36
C VAL A 69 -7.26 17.84 10.38
N ILE A 70 -8.35 18.59 10.25
CA ILE A 70 -9.44 18.27 9.31
C ILE A 70 -8.91 18.28 7.87
N ARG A 71 -8.13 19.29 7.46
CA ARG A 71 -7.53 19.35 6.12
C ARG A 71 -6.61 18.14 5.86
N LEU A 72 -5.78 17.76 6.83
CA LEU A 72 -4.90 16.60 6.72
C LEU A 72 -5.69 15.29 6.58
N LEU A 73 -6.79 15.13 7.33
CA LEU A 73 -7.69 13.98 7.20
C LEU A 73 -8.30 13.94 5.80
N VAL A 74 -8.80 15.07 5.28
CA VAL A 74 -9.36 15.15 3.93
C VAL A 74 -8.33 14.76 2.86
N ILE A 75 -7.08 15.24 2.98
CA ILE A 75 -5.99 14.85 2.07
C ILE A 75 -5.76 13.33 2.15
N ALA A 76 -5.59 12.79 3.36
CA ALA A 76 -5.33 11.37 3.56
C ALA A 76 -6.46 10.48 3.01
N THR A 77 -7.72 10.83 3.28
CA THR A 77 -8.88 10.10 2.75
C THR A 77 -8.97 10.20 1.24
N SER A 78 -8.66 11.36 0.66
CA SER A 78 -8.69 11.56 -0.80
C SER A 78 -7.63 10.70 -1.49
N VAL A 79 -6.40 10.67 -0.98
CA VAL A 79 -5.32 9.82 -1.49
C VAL A 79 -5.70 8.34 -1.39
N ALA A 80 -6.25 7.91 -0.24
CA ALA A 80 -6.67 6.54 -0.04
C ALA A 80 -7.80 6.13 -1.00
N LEU A 81 -8.81 6.97 -1.18
CA LEU A 81 -9.93 6.72 -2.11
C LEU A 81 -9.46 6.64 -3.56
N LEU A 82 -8.63 7.60 -4.02
CA LEU A 82 -8.10 7.59 -5.38
C LEU A 82 -7.24 6.35 -5.64
N SER A 83 -6.39 5.97 -4.69
CA SER A 83 -5.54 4.77 -4.79
C SER A 83 -6.37 3.49 -4.84
N LEU A 84 -7.42 3.39 -4.00
CA LEU A 84 -8.30 2.23 -3.98
C LEU A 84 -9.12 2.11 -5.27
N LEU A 85 -9.74 3.20 -5.71
CA LEU A 85 -10.56 3.23 -6.93
C LEU A 85 -9.72 2.86 -8.16
N THR A 86 -8.55 3.47 -8.33
CA THR A 86 -7.66 3.14 -9.45
C THR A 86 -7.13 1.71 -9.36
N GLY A 87 -6.80 1.23 -8.16
CA GLY A 87 -6.45 -0.17 -7.90
C GLY A 87 -7.51 -1.16 -8.35
N ILE A 88 -8.77 -0.93 -7.98
CA ILE A 88 -9.89 -1.79 -8.36
C ILE A 88 -10.14 -1.71 -9.87
N LEU A 89 -10.24 -0.51 -10.44
CA LEU A 89 -10.56 -0.32 -11.86
C LEU A 89 -9.52 -0.96 -12.77
N LEU A 90 -8.22 -0.74 -12.50
CA LEU A 90 -7.15 -1.33 -13.31
C LEU A 90 -7.06 -2.85 -13.13
N SER A 91 -7.35 -3.36 -11.93
CA SER A 91 -7.41 -4.81 -11.70
C SER A 91 -8.59 -5.45 -12.45
N ILE A 92 -9.75 -4.77 -12.54
CA ILE A 92 -10.89 -5.22 -13.37
C ILE A 92 -10.51 -5.25 -14.84
N GLN A 93 -9.89 -4.18 -15.35
CA GLN A 93 -9.45 -4.12 -16.74
C GLN A 93 -8.46 -5.24 -17.07
N LYS A 94 -7.50 -5.50 -16.18
CA LYS A 94 -6.52 -6.58 -16.34
C LYS A 94 -7.16 -7.96 -16.29
N ALA A 95 -8.07 -8.20 -15.35
CA ALA A 95 -8.81 -9.47 -15.25
C ALA A 95 -9.61 -9.75 -16.54
N LYS A 96 -10.30 -8.73 -17.08
CA LYS A 96 -11.02 -8.82 -18.36
C LYS A 96 -10.09 -9.14 -19.53
N LYS A 97 -8.94 -8.47 -19.63
CA LYS A 97 -7.94 -8.73 -20.68
C LYS A 97 -7.42 -10.17 -20.65
N ASN A 98 -7.33 -10.76 -19.47
CA ASN A 98 -6.81 -12.12 -19.26
C ASN A 98 -7.91 -13.21 -19.23
N ASN A 99 -9.18 -12.86 -19.49
CA ASN A 99 -10.34 -13.76 -19.34
C ASN A 99 -10.42 -14.42 -17.95
N GLU A 100 -10.00 -13.70 -16.90
CA GLU A 100 -10.06 -14.16 -15.51
C GLU A 100 -11.24 -13.53 -14.77
N THR A 101 -11.84 -14.27 -13.83
CA THR A 101 -12.81 -13.70 -12.90
C THR A 101 -12.10 -12.96 -11.78
N ILE A 102 -12.42 -11.66 -11.60
CA ILE A 102 -11.76 -10.86 -10.55
C ILE A 102 -12.14 -11.30 -9.14
N TRP A 103 -13.36 -11.83 -8.98
CA TRP A 103 -13.88 -12.23 -7.68
C TRP A 103 -13.97 -13.76 -7.57
N ASN A 104 -12.83 -14.37 -7.28
CA ASN A 104 -12.71 -15.80 -7.02
C ASN A 104 -12.33 -16.10 -5.55
N SER A 105 -12.22 -17.37 -5.20
CA SER A 105 -11.90 -17.81 -3.84
C SER A 105 -10.55 -17.26 -3.35
N THR A 106 -9.56 -17.15 -4.23
CA THR A 106 -8.24 -16.60 -3.93
C THR A 106 -8.29 -15.09 -3.72
N ALA A 107 -9.03 -14.34 -4.56
CA ALA A 107 -9.26 -12.92 -4.39
C ALA A 107 -9.95 -12.62 -3.06
N ARG A 108 -10.97 -13.40 -2.69
CA ARG A 108 -11.65 -13.26 -1.39
C ARG A 108 -10.68 -13.49 -0.22
N ARG A 109 -9.84 -14.53 -0.29
CA ARG A 109 -8.80 -14.78 0.73
C ARG A 109 -7.81 -13.64 0.82
N LEU A 110 -7.35 -13.12 -0.32
CA LEU A 110 -6.47 -11.94 -0.38
C LEU A 110 -7.09 -10.75 0.34
N VAL A 111 -8.32 -10.38 -0.02
CA VAL A 111 -9.02 -9.23 0.57
C VAL A 111 -9.24 -9.40 2.07
N ILE A 112 -9.70 -10.57 2.53
CA ILE A 112 -9.92 -10.80 3.96
C ILE A 112 -8.60 -10.70 4.74
N ASN A 113 -7.54 -11.35 4.27
CA ASN A 113 -6.24 -11.34 4.95
C ASN A 113 -5.54 -9.97 4.89
N PHE A 114 -5.84 -9.16 3.88
CA PHE A 114 -5.42 -7.76 3.82
C PHE A 114 -6.22 -6.89 4.79
N LEU A 115 -7.55 -7.06 4.83
CA LEU A 115 -8.44 -6.23 5.64
C LEU A 115 -8.28 -6.45 7.13
N ILE A 116 -7.94 -7.67 7.60
CA ILE A 116 -7.81 -7.93 9.04
C ILE A 116 -6.77 -6.99 9.69
N PRO A 117 -5.48 -6.97 9.28
CA PRO A 117 -4.51 -6.05 9.88
C PRO A 117 -4.84 -4.57 9.59
N LEU A 118 -5.36 -4.27 8.39
CA LEU A 118 -5.68 -2.90 8.01
C LEU A 118 -6.81 -2.30 8.87
N ALA A 119 -7.88 -3.05 9.09
CA ALA A 119 -9.02 -2.62 9.89
C ALA A 119 -8.64 -2.52 11.38
N THR A 120 -7.90 -3.50 11.91
CA THR A 120 -7.36 -3.44 13.27
C THR A 120 -6.48 -2.22 13.46
N GLY A 121 -5.55 -1.97 12.52
CA GLY A 121 -4.69 -0.81 12.56
C GLY A 121 -5.45 0.51 12.44
N GLY A 122 -6.38 0.60 11.49
CA GLY A 122 -7.21 1.78 11.28
C GLY A 122 -8.03 2.15 12.52
N PHE A 123 -8.69 1.17 13.15
CA PHE A 123 -9.38 1.37 14.42
C PHE A 123 -8.42 1.85 15.53
N PHE A 124 -7.26 1.22 15.65
CA PHE A 124 -6.26 1.61 16.65
C PHE A 124 -5.71 3.02 16.42
N ILE A 125 -5.52 3.44 15.17
CA ILE A 125 -5.08 4.79 14.82
C ILE A 125 -6.17 5.82 15.17
N LEU A 126 -7.45 5.54 14.92
CA LEU A 126 -8.54 6.42 15.33
C LEU A 126 -8.58 6.60 16.85
N PHE A 127 -8.39 5.51 17.61
CA PHE A 127 -8.25 5.57 19.06
C PHE A 127 -7.05 6.44 19.50
N LEU A 128 -5.90 6.35 18.81
CA LEU A 128 -4.73 7.19 19.13
C LEU A 128 -4.96 8.66 18.82
N ILE A 129 -5.71 8.98 17.77
CA ILE A 129 -6.15 10.35 17.47
C ILE A 129 -7.02 10.88 18.61
N GLU A 130 -8.00 10.08 19.07
CA GLU A 130 -8.86 10.43 20.21
C GLU A 130 -8.08 10.66 21.51
N LYS A 131 -6.97 9.92 21.72
CA LYS A 131 -6.08 10.09 22.88
C LYS A 131 -4.95 11.10 22.66
N GLU A 132 -5.00 11.89 21.57
CA GLU A 132 -4.02 12.91 21.23
C GLU A 132 -2.57 12.38 21.05
N MET A 133 -2.42 11.07 20.83
CA MET A 133 -1.13 10.40 20.65
C MET A 133 -0.66 10.45 19.18
N LEU A 134 -0.62 11.66 18.62
CA LEU A 134 -0.43 11.88 17.17
C LEU A 134 0.93 11.39 16.65
N GLY A 135 1.97 11.39 17.49
CA GLY A 135 3.31 10.96 17.10
C GLY A 135 3.40 9.51 16.62
N LEU A 136 2.48 8.64 17.05
CA LEU A 136 2.49 7.21 16.68
C LEU A 136 1.66 6.89 15.43
N ILE A 137 0.93 7.86 14.88
CA ILE A 137 0.06 7.61 13.71
C ILE A 137 0.88 7.19 12.49
N ALA A 138 1.93 7.93 12.16
CA ALA A 138 2.77 7.64 11.01
C ALA A 138 3.50 6.28 11.09
N PRO A 139 4.20 5.91 12.19
CA PRO A 139 4.81 4.59 12.28
C PRO A 139 3.78 3.46 12.28
N LEU A 140 2.65 3.61 12.96
CA LEU A 140 1.66 2.53 13.05
C LEU A 140 0.88 2.32 11.74
N THR A 141 0.54 3.38 11.01
CA THR A 141 -0.02 3.24 9.66
C THR A 141 0.91 2.45 8.74
N LEU A 142 2.22 2.72 8.78
CA LEU A 142 3.21 1.97 8.01
C LEU A 142 3.29 0.50 8.44
N ILE A 143 3.32 0.23 9.75
CA ILE A 143 3.41 -1.13 10.29
C ILE A 143 2.15 -1.93 9.95
N PHE A 144 0.95 -1.41 10.22
CA PHE A 144 -0.29 -2.14 9.97
C PHE A 144 -0.56 -2.34 8.48
N TYR A 145 -0.23 -1.35 7.64
CA TYR A 145 -0.26 -1.53 6.19
C TYR A 145 0.74 -2.60 5.73
N GLY A 146 1.97 -2.57 6.26
CA GLY A 146 3.00 -3.58 5.96
C GLY A 146 2.58 -4.99 6.37
N LEU A 147 1.93 -5.13 7.53
CA LEU A 147 1.34 -6.39 7.99
C LEU A 147 0.18 -6.84 7.10
N ALA A 148 -0.68 -5.91 6.67
CA ALA A 148 -1.77 -6.20 5.72
C ALA A 148 -1.20 -6.76 4.41
N CYS A 149 -0.18 -6.11 3.83
CA CYS A 149 0.53 -6.60 2.65
C CYS A 149 1.19 -7.97 2.88
N LEU A 150 1.90 -8.14 4.00
CA LEU A 150 2.58 -9.39 4.32
C LEU A 150 1.59 -10.56 4.46
N ASN A 151 0.44 -10.32 5.08
CA ASN A 151 -0.60 -11.33 5.27
C ASN A 151 -1.29 -11.68 3.94
N ALA A 152 -1.62 -10.66 3.13
CA ALA A 152 -2.18 -10.83 1.80
C ALA A 152 -1.21 -11.47 0.79
N SER A 153 0.11 -11.35 1.01
CA SER A 153 1.15 -11.77 0.06
C SER A 153 1.10 -13.25 -0.32
N LYS A 154 0.51 -14.11 0.53
CA LYS A 154 0.35 -15.55 0.26
C LYS A 154 -0.63 -15.83 -0.88
N TYR A 155 -1.55 -14.91 -1.15
CA TYR A 155 -2.65 -15.08 -2.09
C TYR A 155 -2.46 -14.26 -3.38
N THR A 156 -1.30 -13.65 -3.58
CA THR A 156 -1.00 -12.84 -4.76
C THR A 156 0.37 -13.20 -5.33
N ILE A 157 0.58 -12.91 -6.61
CA ILE A 157 1.87 -13.05 -7.27
C ILE A 157 2.58 -11.71 -7.25
N GLY A 158 3.88 -11.74 -6.97
CA GLY A 158 4.73 -10.57 -7.07
C GLY A 158 5.44 -10.23 -5.77
N GLY A 159 6.06 -9.05 -5.77
CA GLY A 159 6.89 -8.55 -4.67
C GLY A 159 6.12 -8.02 -3.45
N VAL A 160 4.81 -8.29 -3.33
CA VAL A 160 3.97 -7.76 -2.22
C VAL A 160 4.52 -8.13 -0.84
N ARG A 161 5.08 -9.34 -0.71
CA ARG A 161 5.77 -9.75 0.53
C ARG A 161 6.92 -8.82 0.89
N TYR A 162 7.76 -8.48 -0.09
CA TYR A 162 8.90 -7.58 0.12
C TYR A 162 8.44 -6.16 0.37
N LEU A 163 7.40 -5.69 -0.34
CA LEU A 163 6.77 -4.40 -0.04
C LEU A 163 6.27 -4.34 1.40
N GLY A 164 5.54 -5.36 1.87
CA GLY A 164 5.06 -5.45 3.24
C GLY A 164 6.19 -5.42 4.28
N LEU A 165 7.27 -6.18 4.04
CA LEU A 165 8.46 -6.16 4.90
C LEU A 165 9.14 -4.79 4.92
N THR A 166 9.29 -4.14 3.76
CA THR A 166 9.83 -2.77 3.69
C THR A 166 9.00 -1.79 4.51
N PHE A 167 7.67 -1.89 4.45
CA PHE A 167 6.76 -1.06 5.24
C PHE A 167 6.88 -1.31 6.75
N ILE A 168 7.00 -2.56 7.17
CA ILE A 168 7.23 -2.91 8.58
C ILE A 168 8.55 -2.29 9.06
N VAL A 169 9.64 -2.46 8.31
CA VAL A 169 10.95 -1.89 8.65
C VAL A 169 10.91 -0.36 8.69
N LEU A 170 10.32 0.28 7.68
CA LEU A 170 10.15 1.74 7.66
C LEU A 170 9.31 2.23 8.84
N GLY A 171 8.23 1.54 9.18
CA GLY A 171 7.36 1.90 10.30
C GLY A 171 8.06 1.74 11.65
N LEU A 172 8.83 0.66 11.84
CA LEU A 172 9.67 0.48 13.03
C LEU A 172 10.75 1.58 13.12
N LEU A 173 11.43 1.92 12.02
CA LEU A 173 12.39 3.02 12.01
C LEU A 173 11.72 4.36 12.34
N CYS A 174 10.53 4.60 11.81
CA CYS A 174 9.74 5.80 12.07
C CYS A 174 9.40 5.96 13.57
N THR A 175 9.33 4.87 14.36
CA THR A 175 9.14 4.97 15.83
C THR A 175 10.31 5.62 16.55
N TRP A 176 11.55 5.48 16.05
CA TRP A 176 12.72 6.15 16.63
C TRP A 176 12.85 7.61 16.21
N PHE A 177 12.29 7.97 15.06
CA PHE A 177 12.37 9.32 14.48
C PHE A 177 11.01 10.02 14.50
N LEU A 178 10.39 10.08 15.69
CA LEU A 178 9.14 10.80 15.91
C LEU A 178 9.33 12.27 15.49
N GLY A 179 8.60 12.68 14.46
CA GLY A 179 8.73 13.99 13.84
C GLY A 179 8.98 13.95 12.33
N TYR A 180 9.48 12.83 11.82
CA TYR A 180 9.71 12.64 10.39
C TYR A 180 8.60 11.82 9.72
N GLY A 181 7.43 11.68 10.37
CA GLY A 181 6.34 10.81 9.92
C GLY A 181 5.92 11.05 8.47
N LEU A 182 5.82 12.33 8.06
CA LEU A 182 5.48 12.70 6.68
C LEU A 182 6.53 12.24 5.66
N LEU A 183 7.82 12.30 6.03
CA LEU A 183 8.91 11.80 5.19
C LEU A 183 8.83 10.28 5.03
N PHE A 184 8.62 9.55 6.13
CA PHE A 184 8.45 8.10 6.08
C PHE A 184 7.21 7.68 5.27
N TRP A 185 6.11 8.43 5.34
CA TRP A 185 4.96 8.24 4.45
C TRP A 185 5.28 8.50 2.98
N ALA A 186 5.97 9.59 2.65
CA ALA A 186 6.38 9.87 1.28
C ALA A 186 7.29 8.76 0.72
N ILE A 187 8.20 8.24 1.54
CA ILE A 187 9.07 7.11 1.16
C ILE A 187 8.24 5.83 0.98
N GLY A 188 7.46 5.43 1.98
CA GLY A 188 6.70 4.18 1.95
C GLY A 188 5.55 4.20 0.95
N PHE A 189 4.56 5.07 1.19
CA PHE A 189 3.36 5.16 0.35
C PHE A 189 3.64 5.76 -1.02
N GLY A 190 4.67 6.60 -1.16
CA GLY A 190 5.07 7.18 -2.44
C GLY A 190 6.11 6.34 -3.17
N VAL A 191 7.37 6.49 -2.78
CA VAL A 191 8.53 5.94 -3.51
C VAL A 191 8.47 4.41 -3.59
N CYS A 192 8.25 3.70 -2.48
CA CYS A 192 8.23 2.24 -2.49
C CYS A 192 7.07 1.68 -3.33
N HIS A 193 5.92 2.36 -3.37
CA HIS A 193 4.81 1.97 -4.23
C HIS A 193 5.10 2.19 -5.71
N ILE A 194 5.73 3.30 -6.08
CA ILE A 194 6.16 3.55 -7.47
C ILE A 194 7.17 2.49 -7.90
N LEU A 195 8.17 2.19 -7.06
CA LEU A 195 9.16 1.15 -7.36
C LEU A 195 8.51 -0.22 -7.50
N TYR A 196 7.66 -0.60 -6.55
CA TYR A 196 6.93 -1.87 -6.60
C TYR A 196 6.05 -1.97 -7.85
N GLY A 197 5.25 -0.94 -8.13
CA GLY A 197 4.37 -0.89 -9.30
C GLY A 197 5.14 -0.95 -10.61
N SER A 198 6.28 -0.28 -10.69
CA SER A 198 7.18 -0.32 -11.86
C SER A 198 7.75 -1.73 -12.07
N ILE A 199 8.26 -2.38 -11.01
CA ILE A 199 8.76 -3.76 -11.09
C ILE A 199 7.64 -4.71 -11.53
N MET A 200 6.44 -4.56 -10.98
CA MET A 200 5.29 -5.39 -11.34
C MET A 200 4.90 -5.20 -12.81
N TYR A 201 4.85 -3.95 -13.27
CA TYR A 201 4.52 -3.60 -14.65
C TYR A 201 5.52 -4.18 -15.65
N PHE A 202 6.83 -3.95 -15.44
CA PHE A 202 7.86 -4.43 -16.36
C PHE A 202 8.03 -5.94 -16.34
N LYS A 203 7.84 -6.60 -15.19
CA LYS A 203 8.04 -8.04 -15.07
C LYS A 203 6.85 -8.88 -15.51
N TYR A 204 5.62 -8.36 -15.38
CA TYR A 204 4.40 -9.17 -15.55
C TYR A 204 3.35 -8.56 -16.50
N GLU A 205 3.51 -7.33 -17.01
CA GLU A 205 2.48 -6.67 -17.83
C GLU A 205 2.95 -6.12 -19.17
N ARG A 206 4.23 -5.72 -19.29
CA ARG A 206 4.75 -5.12 -20.51
C ARG A 206 4.90 -6.10 -21.67
N ASN A 207 4.98 -7.41 -21.38
CA ASN A 207 5.13 -8.51 -22.33
C ASN A 207 4.01 -9.53 -22.13
#